data_AF-T1ELS4-F1
#
_entry.id   AF-T1ELS4-F1
#
_cell.length_a   1.000
_cell.length_b   1.000
_cell.length_c   1.000
_cell.angle_alpha   90.00
_cell.angle_beta   90.00
_cell.angle_gamma   90.00
#
_symmetry.space_group_name_H-M   'P 1'
#
loop_
_entity.id
_entity.type
_entity.pdbx_description
1 polymer ?
#
loop_
_entity_poly.entity_id
_entity_poly.type
_entity_poly.pdbx_seq_one_letter_code
_entity_poly.pdbx_strand_id
1 'polypeptide(L)'
;MNSKLNLKNSPPFILDILPDMIQHLKLIHACNDDHTLQAIEYYTVFMDNLSKKLKSGLELFKFNKDRMSVENSENRKSLIKLSLIFSHMLFELKAIFPGGQYIGRNFRVTKNDADEWWKSAFQDKIIIQWKQFRQSFSEVHRIDSAIEWVALKSTIDLTLNDHISIFEFDVFTRLFQPWRTLLSNWNLLAVNHPAYVAFLTYDEVKAKLQSYVDRPGRYL
;
A
#
# COMPACT_ATOMS: atom_id res chain seq x y z
N MET A 1 -10.21 21.31 -16.39
CA MET A 1 -9.04 20.77 -15.66
C MET A 1 -8.30 21.91 -14.98
N ASN A 2 -7.95 21.77 -13.70
CA ASN A 2 -7.43 22.87 -12.89
C ASN A 2 -5.93 23.09 -13.20
N SER A 3 -5.60 24.01 -14.12
CA SER A 3 -4.23 24.24 -14.62
C SER A 3 -3.25 24.77 -13.55
N LYS A 4 -3.74 25.13 -12.35
CA LYS A 4 -2.92 25.63 -11.24
C LYS A 4 -2.16 24.56 -10.46
N LEU A 5 -2.50 23.27 -10.60
CA LEU A 5 -1.93 22.22 -9.75
C LEU A 5 -0.59 21.64 -10.25
N ASN A 6 -0.20 21.93 -11.52
CA ASN A 6 1.02 21.41 -12.17
C ASN A 6 1.31 19.96 -11.73
N LEU A 7 0.30 19.09 -11.82
CA LEU A 7 0.47 17.68 -11.52
C LEU A 7 1.34 17.13 -12.64
N LYS A 8 2.61 16.82 -12.32
CA LYS A 8 3.52 16.15 -13.24
C LYS A 8 2.95 14.76 -13.54
N ASN A 9 3.09 14.29 -14.79
CA ASN A 9 2.66 12.96 -15.25
C ASN A 9 3.58 11.85 -14.74
N SER A 10 3.82 11.84 -13.43
CA SER A 10 4.81 10.99 -12.78
C SER A 10 4.09 10.07 -11.82
N PRO A 11 4.29 8.73 -11.91
CA PRO A 11 3.64 7.80 -11.00
C PRO A 11 3.97 8.10 -9.52
N PRO A 12 2.99 8.00 -8.61
CA PRO A 12 1.58 7.67 -8.84
C PRO A 12 0.76 8.88 -9.30
N PHE A 13 0.18 8.78 -10.50
CA PHE A 13 -0.64 9.84 -11.07
C PHE A 13 -2.12 9.59 -10.78
N ILE A 14 -2.66 10.31 -9.80
CA ILE A 14 -4.03 10.11 -9.30
C ILE A 14 -5.11 10.22 -10.39
N LEU A 15 -4.86 11.01 -11.44
CA LEU A 15 -5.80 11.22 -12.54
C LEU A 15 -5.93 9.99 -13.45
N ASP A 16 -4.96 9.08 -13.45
CA ASP A 16 -5.05 7.80 -14.15
C ASP A 16 -5.54 6.70 -13.19
N ILE A 17 -5.07 6.72 -11.94
CA ILE A 17 -5.38 5.68 -10.94
C ILE A 17 -6.88 5.60 -10.65
N LEU A 18 -7.55 6.74 -10.47
CA LEU A 18 -8.99 6.73 -10.12
C LEU A 18 -9.88 6.22 -11.27
N PRO A 19 -9.72 6.68 -12.53
CA PRO A 19 -10.42 6.07 -13.66
C PRO A 19 -10.14 4.57 -13.81
N ASP A 20 -8.90 4.13 -13.67
CA ASP A 20 -8.52 2.72 -13.71
C ASP A 20 -9.24 1.90 -12.63
N MET A 21 -9.30 2.43 -11.40
CA MET A 21 -10.00 1.81 -10.28
C MET A 21 -11.50 1.70 -10.55
N ILE A 22 -12.11 2.76 -11.09
CA ILE A 22 -13.53 2.74 -11.48
C ILE A 22 -13.77 1.70 -12.57
N GLN A 23 -12.92 1.64 -13.59
CA GLN A 23 -13.04 0.64 -14.66
C GLN A 23 -12.93 -0.78 -14.12
N HIS A 24 -12.01 -1.01 -13.19
CA HIS A 24 -11.83 -2.32 -12.59
C HIS A 24 -12.99 -2.72 -11.66
N LEU A 25 -13.54 -1.78 -10.88
CA LEU A 25 -14.76 -2.00 -10.09
C LEU A 25 -15.96 -2.33 -10.99
N LYS A 26 -16.11 -1.63 -12.12
CA LYS A 26 -17.14 -1.96 -13.12
C LYS A 26 -16.97 -3.37 -13.68
N LEU A 27 -15.73 -3.80 -13.93
CA LEU A 27 -15.45 -5.16 -14.36
C LEU A 27 -15.85 -6.19 -13.29
N ILE A 28 -15.53 -5.93 -12.02
CA ILE A 28 -15.93 -6.79 -10.89
C ILE A 28 -17.46 -6.92 -10.84
N HIS A 29 -18.20 -5.81 -10.90
CA HIS A 29 -19.67 -5.84 -10.90
C HIS A 29 -20.28 -6.45 -12.17
N ALA A 30 -19.58 -6.44 -13.30
CA ALA A 30 -20.02 -7.15 -14.50
C ALA A 30 -19.84 -8.68 -14.39
N CYS A 31 -18.93 -9.12 -13.53
CA CYS A 31 -18.53 -10.51 -13.36
C CYS A 31 -19.19 -11.21 -12.16
N ASN A 32 -19.77 -10.46 -11.23
CA ASN A 32 -20.29 -10.96 -9.96
C ASN A 32 -21.56 -10.21 -9.58
N ASP A 33 -22.51 -10.88 -8.92
CA ASP A 33 -23.67 -10.23 -8.34
C ASP A 33 -23.34 -9.54 -7.00
N ASP A 34 -24.13 -8.53 -6.64
CA ASP A 34 -23.89 -7.71 -5.44
C ASP A 34 -23.97 -8.51 -4.14
N HIS A 35 -24.80 -9.56 -4.08
CA HIS A 35 -24.92 -10.40 -2.88
C HIS A 35 -23.64 -11.22 -2.66
N THR A 36 -23.09 -11.81 -3.72
CA THR A 36 -21.79 -12.50 -3.68
C THR A 36 -20.67 -11.54 -3.26
N LEU A 37 -20.63 -10.33 -3.83
CA LEU A 37 -19.61 -9.34 -3.47
C LEU A 37 -19.70 -8.90 -2.00
N GLN A 38 -20.90 -8.70 -1.47
CA GLN A 38 -21.10 -8.33 -0.06
C GLN A 38 -20.72 -9.44 0.92
N ALA A 39 -20.78 -10.71 0.49
CA ALA A 39 -20.33 -11.84 1.30
C ALA A 39 -18.79 -11.95 1.37
N ILE A 40 -18.05 -11.26 0.48
CA ILE A 40 -16.59 -11.27 0.47
C ILE A 40 -16.07 -10.21 1.46
N GLU A 41 -15.50 -10.68 2.58
CA GLU A 41 -14.92 -9.82 3.63
C GLU A 41 -13.96 -8.76 3.04
N TYR A 42 -13.01 -9.18 2.20
CA TYR A 42 -12.08 -8.29 1.52
C TYR A 42 -12.78 -7.15 0.77
N TYR A 43 -13.85 -7.45 0.02
CA TYR A 43 -14.55 -6.45 -0.78
C TYR A 43 -15.22 -5.40 0.12
N THR A 44 -15.87 -5.83 1.20
CA THR A 44 -16.49 -4.90 2.16
C THR A 44 -15.48 -3.97 2.83
N VAL A 45 -14.32 -4.51 3.26
CA VAL A 45 -13.23 -3.72 3.84
C VAL A 45 -12.65 -2.76 2.81
N PHE A 46 -12.45 -3.21 1.58
CA PHE A 46 -11.95 -2.40 0.48
C PHE A 46 -12.86 -1.20 0.19
N MET A 47 -14.18 -1.44 0.07
CA MET A 47 -15.15 -0.38 -0.26
C MET A 47 -15.30 0.65 0.86
N ASP A 48 -15.29 0.21 2.13
CA ASP A 48 -15.26 1.13 3.28
C ASP A 48 -13.97 1.98 3.28
N ASN A 49 -12.81 1.35 3.06
CA ASN A 49 -11.54 2.08 2.97
C ASN A 49 -11.54 3.08 1.81
N LEU A 50 -12.01 2.69 0.63
CA LEU A 50 -12.12 3.55 -0.54
C LEU A 50 -12.97 4.77 -0.26
N SER A 51 -14.14 4.59 0.36
CA SER A 51 -15.03 5.69 0.77
C SER A 51 -14.33 6.66 1.72
N LYS A 52 -13.62 6.15 2.74
CA LYS A 52 -12.86 6.97 3.70
C LYS A 52 -11.74 7.76 3.00
N LYS A 53 -10.93 7.11 2.16
CA LYS A 53 -9.82 7.75 1.44
C LYS A 53 -10.30 8.79 0.43
N LEU A 54 -11.41 8.54 -0.27
CA LEU A 54 -12.03 9.52 -1.16
C LEU A 54 -12.53 10.75 -0.39
N LYS A 55 -13.18 10.57 0.76
CA LYS A 55 -13.59 11.70 1.63
C LYS A 55 -12.40 12.52 2.08
N SER A 56 -11.34 11.89 2.60
CA SER A 56 -10.11 12.59 2.98
C SER A 56 -9.46 13.32 1.81
N GLY A 57 -9.47 12.73 0.61
CA GLY A 57 -9.02 13.39 -0.61
C GLY A 57 -9.83 14.64 -0.93
N LEU A 58 -11.16 14.54 -0.91
CA LEU A 58 -12.04 15.68 -1.15
C LEU A 58 -11.83 16.81 -0.14
N GLU A 59 -11.63 16.50 1.13
CA GLU A 59 -11.30 17.48 2.16
C GLU A 59 -9.96 18.17 1.90
N LEU A 60 -8.92 17.40 1.56
CA LEU A 60 -7.62 17.96 1.18
C LEU A 60 -7.77 18.96 0.02
N PHE A 61 -8.58 18.61 -0.98
CA PHE A 61 -8.90 19.49 -2.11
C PHE A 61 -9.81 20.66 -1.76
N LYS A 62 -10.72 20.55 -0.80
CA LYS A 62 -11.66 21.64 -0.48
C LYS A 62 -10.97 22.77 0.26
N PHE A 63 -10.07 22.47 1.20
CA PHE A 63 -9.47 23.46 2.09
C PHE A 63 -8.12 24.01 1.62
N ASN A 64 -7.47 23.37 0.64
CA ASN A 64 -6.07 23.71 0.29
C ASN A 64 -5.83 23.99 -1.21
N LYS A 65 -6.86 24.27 -2.02
CA LYS A 65 -6.72 24.47 -3.49
C LYS A 65 -5.61 25.45 -3.87
N ASP A 66 -5.51 26.58 -3.16
CA ASP A 66 -4.54 27.63 -3.47
C ASP A 66 -3.15 27.36 -2.87
N ARG A 67 -3.04 26.44 -1.91
CA ARG A 67 -1.78 26.07 -1.22
C ARG A 67 -1.15 24.79 -1.75
N MET A 68 -1.87 24.03 -2.57
CA MET A 68 -1.37 22.80 -3.22
C MET A 68 -0.54 23.05 -4.48
N SER A 69 -0.48 24.30 -4.95
CA SER A 69 0.40 24.76 -6.02
C SER A 69 1.86 24.94 -5.57
N VAL A 70 2.10 25.05 -4.26
CA VAL A 70 3.45 25.18 -3.69
C VAL A 70 4.12 23.81 -3.63
N GLU A 71 5.13 23.62 -4.48
CA GLU A 71 5.99 22.44 -4.51
C GLU A 71 6.67 22.28 -3.13
N ASN A 72 6.69 21.05 -2.58
CA ASN A 72 7.18 20.68 -1.24
C ASN A 72 6.33 21.07 -0.01
N SER A 73 5.14 21.67 -0.17
CA SER A 73 4.23 21.91 0.97
C SER A 73 3.75 20.60 1.64
N GLU A 74 3.42 20.64 2.93
CA GLU A 74 2.83 19.50 3.66
C GLU A 74 1.53 19.00 3.00
N ASN A 75 0.77 19.90 2.38
CA ASN A 75 -0.41 19.56 1.60
C ASN A 75 -0.06 18.77 0.32
N ARG A 76 1.03 19.16 -0.37
CA ARG A 76 1.52 18.43 -1.55
C ARG A 76 2.04 17.04 -1.15
N LYS A 77 2.79 16.93 -0.06
CA LYS A 77 3.23 15.63 0.48
C LYS A 77 2.05 14.72 0.84
N SER A 78 1.02 15.29 1.48
CA SER A 78 -0.21 14.57 1.81
C SER A 78 -0.94 14.07 0.55
N LEU A 79 -0.98 14.87 -0.51
CA LEU A 79 -1.56 14.47 -1.79
C LEU A 79 -0.75 13.35 -2.47
N ILE A 80 0.58 13.45 -2.45
CA ILE A 80 1.48 12.40 -2.99
C ILE A 80 1.26 11.10 -2.22
N LYS A 81 1.25 11.16 -0.88
CA LYS A 81 0.96 10.00 -0.03
C LYS A 81 -0.40 9.39 -0.34
N LEU A 82 -1.44 10.21 -0.48
CA LEU A 82 -2.77 9.72 -0.85
C LEU A 82 -2.79 9.06 -2.24
N SER A 83 -2.03 9.62 -3.20
CA SER A 83 -1.90 9.05 -4.54
C SER A 83 -1.17 7.70 -4.52
N LEU A 84 -0.13 7.53 -3.70
CA LEU A 84 0.53 6.25 -3.46
C LEU A 84 -0.45 5.22 -2.87
N ILE A 85 -1.24 5.62 -1.86
CA ILE A 85 -2.25 4.75 -1.24
C ILE A 85 -3.27 4.27 -2.28
N PHE A 86 -3.83 5.17 -3.10
CA PHE A 86 -4.75 4.77 -4.18
C PHE A 86 -4.08 3.82 -5.18
N SER A 87 -2.81 4.03 -5.48
CA SER A 87 -2.05 3.11 -6.34
C SER A 87 -1.95 1.73 -5.72
N HIS A 88 -1.60 1.63 -4.43
CA HIS A 88 -1.52 0.34 -3.72
C HIS A 88 -2.88 -0.36 -3.65
N MET A 89 -3.94 0.39 -3.32
CA MET A 89 -5.31 -0.12 -3.34
C MET A 89 -5.71 -0.68 -4.71
N LEU A 90 -5.35 0.01 -5.81
CA LEU A 90 -5.65 -0.47 -7.16
C LEU A 90 -4.88 -1.75 -7.51
N PHE A 91 -3.59 -1.82 -7.18
CA PHE A 91 -2.78 -3.03 -7.43
C PHE A 91 -3.29 -4.21 -6.63
N GLU A 92 -3.62 -3.99 -5.36
CA GLU A 92 -4.22 -5.01 -4.50
C GLU A 92 -5.55 -5.48 -5.07
N LEU A 93 -6.46 -4.57 -5.42
CA LEU A 93 -7.76 -4.91 -6.00
C LEU A 93 -7.60 -5.76 -7.27
N LYS A 94 -6.69 -5.37 -8.18
CA LYS A 94 -6.39 -6.12 -9.41
C LYS A 94 -5.80 -7.51 -9.13
N ALA A 95 -5.04 -7.66 -8.05
CA ALA A 95 -4.45 -8.94 -7.65
C ALA A 95 -5.46 -9.87 -6.97
N ILE A 96 -6.42 -9.32 -6.22
CA ILE A 96 -7.49 -10.07 -5.57
C ILE A 96 -8.67 -10.36 -6.51
N PHE A 97 -8.92 -9.50 -7.49
CA PHE A 97 -9.93 -9.68 -8.54
C PHE A 97 -9.31 -9.72 -9.95
N PRO A 98 -8.41 -10.67 -10.27
CA PRO A 98 -7.85 -10.78 -11.61
C PRO A 98 -8.96 -11.00 -12.63
N GLY A 99 -9.04 -10.12 -13.64
CA GLY A 99 -10.11 -10.17 -14.64
C GLY A 99 -11.52 -9.96 -14.07
N GLY A 100 -11.65 -9.34 -12.89
CA GLY A 100 -12.92 -9.11 -12.21
C GLY A 100 -13.43 -10.29 -11.37
N GLN A 101 -12.72 -11.41 -11.34
CA GLN A 101 -13.13 -12.61 -10.61
C GLN A 101 -12.38 -12.73 -9.30
N TYR A 102 -13.09 -13.01 -8.20
CA TYR A 102 -12.46 -13.15 -6.90
C TYR A 102 -11.51 -14.35 -6.86
N ILE A 103 -10.23 -14.10 -6.61
CA ILE A 103 -9.20 -15.15 -6.59
C ILE A 103 -9.35 -16.08 -5.37
N GLY A 104 -9.84 -15.53 -4.24
CA GLY A 104 -9.96 -16.24 -2.97
C GLY A 104 -8.70 -17.02 -2.61
N ARG A 105 -8.89 -18.25 -2.11
CA ARG A 105 -7.81 -19.18 -1.70
C ARG A 105 -6.75 -19.48 -2.76
N ASN A 106 -6.97 -19.12 -4.02
CA ASN A 106 -6.02 -19.38 -5.10
C ASN A 106 -4.89 -18.33 -5.16
N PHE A 107 -4.96 -17.26 -4.35
CA PHE A 107 -3.82 -16.35 -4.20
C PHE A 107 -2.61 -17.12 -3.66
N ARG A 108 -1.44 -16.89 -4.25
CA ARG A 108 -0.19 -17.54 -3.85
C ARG A 108 0.81 -16.49 -3.40
N VAL A 109 1.29 -16.61 -2.18
CA VAL A 109 2.44 -15.84 -1.73
C VAL A 109 3.69 -16.38 -2.41
N THR A 110 4.55 -15.49 -2.89
CA THR A 110 5.70 -15.79 -3.75
C THR A 110 6.80 -16.54 -2.99
N LYS A 111 6.91 -16.32 -1.68
CA LYS A 111 7.90 -16.97 -0.82
C LYS A 111 7.24 -18.14 -0.09
N ASN A 112 7.69 -19.36 -0.39
CA ASN A 112 7.09 -20.60 0.14
C ASN A 112 6.96 -20.60 1.66
N ASP A 113 8.03 -20.26 2.40
CA ASP A 113 7.98 -20.23 3.87
C ASP A 113 6.90 -19.27 4.41
N ALA A 114 6.72 -18.13 3.74
CA ALA A 114 5.70 -17.14 4.09
C ALA A 114 4.29 -17.61 3.70
N ASP A 115 4.14 -18.24 2.53
CA ASP A 115 2.89 -18.85 2.06
C ASP A 115 2.39 -19.94 3.00
N GLU A 116 3.30 -20.83 3.42
CA GLU A 116 3.03 -21.90 4.39
C GLU A 116 2.60 -21.33 5.75
N TRP A 117 3.31 -20.31 6.24
CA TRP A 117 2.93 -19.64 7.48
C TRP A 117 1.54 -19.00 7.40
N TRP A 118 1.24 -18.26 6.33
CA TRP A 118 -0.06 -17.60 6.17
C TRP A 118 -1.20 -18.63 6.16
N LYS A 119 -1.04 -19.72 5.39
CA LYS A 119 -2.02 -20.80 5.33
C LYS A 119 -2.20 -21.49 6.68
N SER A 120 -1.11 -21.70 7.42
CA SER A 120 -1.18 -22.29 8.77
C SER A 120 -1.87 -21.37 9.77
N ALA A 121 -1.62 -20.05 9.71
CA ALA A 121 -2.13 -19.08 10.68
C ALA A 121 -3.57 -18.63 10.38
N PHE A 122 -3.92 -18.48 9.10
CA PHE A 122 -5.15 -17.81 8.67
C PHE A 122 -5.96 -18.58 7.63
N GLN A 123 -5.52 -19.79 7.24
CA GLN A 123 -6.22 -20.65 6.28
C GLN A 123 -6.43 -19.94 4.93
N ASP A 124 -7.67 -19.92 4.43
CA ASP A 124 -8.05 -19.34 3.14
C ASP A 124 -8.37 -17.83 3.22
N LYS A 125 -8.08 -17.17 4.36
CA LYS A 125 -8.35 -15.73 4.52
C LYS A 125 -7.45 -14.89 3.61
N ILE A 126 -8.07 -13.90 2.96
CA ILE A 126 -7.41 -12.93 2.08
C ILE A 126 -7.07 -11.63 2.78
N ILE A 127 -7.77 -11.32 3.87
CA ILE A 127 -7.55 -10.13 4.68
C ILE A 127 -7.79 -10.48 6.13
N ILE A 128 -7.01 -9.87 7.02
CA ILE A 128 -7.18 -10.01 8.47
C ILE A 128 -6.96 -8.68 9.17
N GLN A 129 -7.56 -8.50 10.33
CA GLN A 129 -7.29 -7.33 11.16
C GLN A 129 -5.84 -7.32 11.64
N TRP A 130 -5.25 -6.12 11.71
CA TRP A 130 -3.87 -5.93 12.20
C TRP A 130 -3.61 -6.60 13.55
N LYS A 131 -4.59 -6.53 14.47
CA LYS A 131 -4.47 -7.16 15.79
C LYS A 131 -4.28 -8.68 15.69
N GLN A 132 -5.03 -9.33 14.80
CA GLN A 132 -4.92 -10.76 14.55
C GLN A 132 -3.58 -11.10 13.88
N PHE A 133 -3.18 -10.32 12.86
CA PHE A 133 -1.88 -10.47 12.20
C PHE A 133 -0.75 -10.40 13.23
N ARG A 134 -0.73 -9.35 14.06
CA ARG A 134 0.27 -9.13 15.11
C ARG A 134 0.39 -10.31 16.08
N GLN A 135 -0.74 -10.86 16.51
CA GLN A 135 -0.76 -11.99 17.44
C GLN A 135 -0.05 -13.21 16.84
N SER A 136 -0.51 -13.69 15.68
CA SER A 136 0.09 -14.87 15.04
C SER A 136 1.53 -14.62 14.58
N PHE A 137 1.85 -13.41 14.11
CA PHE A 137 3.19 -13.07 13.63
C PHE A 137 4.21 -13.03 14.77
N SER A 138 3.79 -12.66 15.98
CA SER A 138 4.67 -12.62 17.16
C SER A 138 5.14 -14.01 17.63
N GLU A 139 4.44 -15.07 17.24
CA GLU A 139 4.80 -16.46 17.59
C GLU A 139 6.02 -16.95 16.79
N VAL A 140 6.24 -16.39 15.60
CA VAL A 140 7.34 -16.78 14.69
C VAL A 140 8.43 -15.72 14.57
N HIS A 141 8.07 -14.45 14.78
CA HIS A 141 8.98 -13.32 14.70
C HIS A 141 8.87 -12.45 15.95
N ARG A 142 9.93 -12.49 16.75
CA ARG A 142 9.99 -11.74 18.00
C ARG A 142 10.13 -10.24 17.75
N ILE A 143 9.28 -9.45 18.39
CA ILE A 143 9.31 -7.97 18.41
C ILE A 143 9.20 -7.54 19.87
N ASP A 144 10.20 -6.79 20.34
CA ASP A 144 10.35 -6.48 21.76
C ASP A 144 9.70 -5.15 22.18
N SER A 145 9.33 -4.27 21.22
CA SER A 145 8.80 -2.94 21.55
C SER A 145 7.50 -2.57 20.84
N ALA A 146 6.65 -1.77 21.51
CA ALA A 146 5.42 -1.25 20.93
C ALA A 146 5.69 -0.29 19.76
N ILE A 147 6.79 0.46 19.80
CA ILE A 147 7.20 1.38 18.74
C ILE A 147 7.56 0.61 17.46
N GLU A 148 8.29 -0.50 17.61
CA GLU A 148 8.62 -1.38 16.49
C GLU A 148 7.36 -1.97 15.84
N TRP A 149 6.34 -2.33 16.63
CA TRP A 149 5.04 -2.73 16.08
C TRP A 149 4.34 -1.63 15.26
N VAL A 150 4.42 -0.37 15.71
CA VAL A 150 3.86 0.78 14.96
C VAL A 150 4.62 1.01 13.66
N ALA A 151 5.96 0.91 13.69
CA ALA A 151 6.80 1.04 12.51
C ALA A 151 6.55 -0.11 11.51
N LEU A 152 6.42 -1.34 12.00
CA LEU A 152 6.12 -2.50 11.17
C LEU A 152 4.76 -2.31 10.50
N LYS A 153 3.72 -1.99 11.27
CA LYS A 153 2.39 -1.71 10.72
C LYS A 153 2.44 -0.68 9.60
N SER A 154 3.13 0.43 9.83
CA SER A 154 3.26 1.52 8.85
C SER A 154 4.03 1.12 7.58
N THR A 155 4.77 0.00 7.63
CA THR A 155 5.49 -0.57 6.48
C THR A 155 4.63 -1.58 5.70
N ILE A 156 3.87 -2.43 6.39
CA ILE A 156 3.10 -3.52 5.76
C ILE A 156 1.67 -3.10 5.36
N ASP A 157 1.00 -2.25 6.13
CA ASP A 157 -0.35 -1.74 5.84
C ASP A 157 -0.25 -0.63 4.77
N LEU A 158 -0.12 -1.04 3.51
CA LEU A 158 0.06 -0.14 2.36
C LEU A 158 -1.21 0.67 2.06
N THR A 159 -2.37 0.09 2.36
CA THR A 159 -3.68 0.72 2.11
C THR A 159 -4.20 1.56 3.29
N LEU A 160 -3.51 1.53 4.43
CA LEU A 160 -3.79 2.25 5.68
C LEU A 160 -5.22 2.03 6.17
N ASN A 161 -5.62 0.77 6.36
CA ASN A 161 -6.98 0.39 6.72
C ASN A 161 -7.07 -0.47 8.01
N ASP A 162 -5.98 -0.59 8.77
CA ASP A 162 -5.88 -1.43 9.97
C ASP A 162 -6.08 -2.93 9.73
N HIS A 163 -5.99 -3.36 8.47
CA HIS A 163 -6.00 -4.74 8.04
C HIS A 163 -4.73 -5.04 7.26
N ILE A 164 -4.37 -6.31 7.20
CA ILE A 164 -3.28 -6.82 6.34
C ILE A 164 -3.91 -7.79 5.37
N SER A 165 -3.82 -7.49 4.08
CA SER A 165 -4.17 -8.44 3.04
C SER A 165 -3.04 -9.42 2.76
N ILE A 166 -3.38 -10.58 2.19
CA ILE A 166 -2.40 -11.56 1.71
C ILE A 166 -1.49 -10.96 0.62
N PHE A 167 -1.97 -9.96 -0.12
CA PHE A 167 -1.19 -9.22 -1.11
C PHE A 167 -0.16 -8.30 -0.44
N GLU A 168 -0.58 -7.51 0.55
CA GLU A 168 0.35 -6.66 1.33
C GLU A 168 1.42 -7.51 2.01
N PHE A 169 1.03 -8.67 2.53
CA PHE A 169 1.95 -9.65 3.09
C PHE A 169 2.92 -10.25 2.05
N ASP A 170 2.46 -10.62 0.85
CA ASP A 170 3.34 -11.05 -0.25
C ASP A 170 4.37 -9.97 -0.60
N VAL A 171 3.93 -8.72 -0.76
CA VAL A 171 4.82 -7.59 -1.06
C VAL A 171 5.88 -7.43 0.04
N PHE A 172 5.46 -7.41 1.30
CA PHE A 172 6.37 -7.25 2.44
C PHE A 172 7.41 -8.37 2.52
N THR A 173 6.98 -9.63 2.39
CA THR A 173 7.88 -10.79 2.51
C THR A 173 8.83 -10.92 1.33
N ARG A 174 8.46 -10.42 0.14
CA ARG A 174 9.38 -10.31 -1.00
C ARG A 174 10.43 -9.22 -0.82
N LEU A 175 10.04 -8.07 -0.25
CA LEU A 175 10.97 -6.95 -0.05
C LEU A 175 12.03 -7.26 1.00
N PHE A 176 11.65 -7.91 2.11
CA PHE A 176 12.54 -8.12 3.26
C PHE A 176 13.00 -9.58 3.44
N GLN A 177 12.84 -10.41 2.41
CA GLN A 177 13.32 -11.79 2.36
C GLN A 177 14.80 -11.94 2.78
N PRO A 178 15.23 -13.13 3.24
CA PRO A 178 14.45 -14.35 3.44
C PRO A 178 13.57 -14.33 4.70
N TRP A 179 12.53 -15.19 4.71
CA TRP A 179 11.55 -15.29 5.81
C TRP A 179 12.22 -15.45 7.19
N ARG A 180 13.21 -16.35 7.31
CA ARG A 180 13.91 -16.64 8.57
C ARG A 180 14.50 -15.41 9.26
N THR A 181 14.93 -14.40 8.50
CA THR A 181 15.54 -13.16 9.02
C THR A 181 14.72 -11.92 8.66
N LEU A 182 13.42 -12.10 8.36
CA LEU A 182 12.55 -11.07 7.79
C LEU A 182 12.59 -9.75 8.56
N LEU A 183 12.44 -9.80 9.89
CA LEU A 183 12.47 -8.60 10.73
C LEU A 183 13.87 -8.01 10.89
N SER A 184 14.92 -8.84 10.92
CA SER A 184 16.29 -8.32 10.94
C SER A 184 16.61 -7.56 9.66
N ASN A 185 16.15 -8.06 8.52
CA ASN A 185 16.31 -7.42 7.22
C ASN A 185 15.49 -6.15 7.11
N TRP A 186 14.22 -6.19 7.53
CA TRP A 186 13.37 -5.01 7.60
C TRP A 186 13.96 -3.93 8.51
N ASN A 187 14.43 -4.29 9.71
CA ASN A 187 15.09 -3.34 10.61
C ASN A 187 16.38 -2.76 9.98
N LEU A 188 17.21 -3.59 9.36
CA LEU A 188 18.44 -3.13 8.72
C LEU A 188 18.15 -2.19 7.55
N LEU A 189 17.20 -2.54 6.67
CA LEU A 189 16.98 -1.88 5.38
C LEU A 189 15.99 -0.73 5.45
N ALA A 190 14.96 -0.81 6.30
CA ALA A 190 13.86 0.17 6.33
C ALA A 190 13.79 1.00 7.61
N VAL A 191 14.37 0.53 8.72
CA VAL A 191 14.37 1.27 9.99
C VAL A 191 15.70 2.01 10.20
N ASN A 192 16.83 1.32 9.97
CA ASN A 192 18.15 1.84 10.31
C ASN A 192 18.96 2.33 9.11
N HIS A 193 18.57 1.99 7.87
CA HIS A 193 19.35 2.39 6.71
C HIS A 193 19.15 3.88 6.39
N PRO A 194 20.20 4.71 6.40
CA PRO A 194 20.06 6.16 6.21
C PRO A 194 19.59 6.56 4.81
N ALA A 195 19.77 5.68 3.83
CA ALA A 195 19.30 5.90 2.47
C ALA A 195 17.80 5.60 2.33
N TYR A 196 17.22 4.72 3.15
CA TYR A 196 15.81 4.38 3.02
C TYR A 196 14.91 5.56 3.34
N VAL A 197 13.93 5.80 2.47
CA VAL A 197 12.89 6.79 2.69
C VAL A 197 11.56 6.19 2.25
N ALA A 198 10.63 6.10 3.19
CA ALA A 198 9.27 5.65 2.91
C ALA A 198 8.47 6.68 2.10
N PHE A 199 7.51 6.20 1.31
CA PHE A 199 6.56 7.03 0.55
C PHE A 199 7.21 8.06 -0.38
N LEU A 200 8.26 7.66 -1.10
CA LEU A 200 8.82 8.48 -2.19
C LEU A 200 8.39 8.00 -3.56
N THR A 201 8.19 8.97 -4.43
CA THR A 201 7.97 8.78 -5.86
C THR A 201 9.29 8.87 -6.64
N TYR A 202 9.29 8.39 -7.87
CA TYR A 202 10.46 8.48 -8.76
C TYR A 202 10.95 9.93 -8.93
N ASP A 203 10.00 10.86 -9.07
CA ASP A 203 10.31 12.28 -9.22
C ASP A 203 10.95 12.88 -7.97
N GLU A 204 10.51 12.47 -6.78
CA GLU A 204 11.11 12.93 -5.53
C GLU A 204 12.51 12.33 -5.33
N VAL A 205 12.74 11.08 -5.75
CA VAL A 205 14.09 10.48 -5.78
C VAL A 205 14.99 11.30 -6.70
N LYS A 206 14.54 11.58 -7.93
CA LYS A 206 15.29 12.39 -8.90
C LYS A 206 15.58 13.79 -8.36
N ALA A 207 14.60 14.45 -7.74
CA ALA A 207 14.76 15.77 -7.16
C ALA A 207 15.75 15.77 -5.98
N LYS A 208 15.69 14.75 -5.10
CA LYS A 208 16.61 14.61 -3.96
C LYS A 208 18.06 14.36 -4.40
N LEU A 209 18.25 13.57 -5.46
CA LEU A 209 19.59 13.24 -5.97
C LEU A 209 20.15 14.31 -6.92
N GLN A 210 19.34 15.27 -7.36
CA GLN A 210 19.75 16.31 -8.31
C GLN A 210 20.92 17.16 -7.80
N SER A 211 20.98 17.44 -6.49
CA SER A 211 22.08 18.18 -5.86
C SER A 211 23.38 17.38 -5.72
N TYR A 212 23.38 16.11 -6.10
CA TYR A 212 24.52 15.19 -6.02
C TYR A 212 24.98 14.69 -7.38
N VAL A 213 24.56 15.34 -8.48
CA VAL A 213 24.86 14.91 -9.85
C VAL A 213 26.37 14.87 -10.15
N ASP A 214 27.15 15.70 -9.45
CA ASP A 214 28.62 15.79 -9.53
C ASP A 214 29.34 14.80 -8.60
N ARG A 215 28.60 13.98 -7.82
CA ARG A 215 29.13 13.06 -6.83
C ARG A 215 28.67 11.61 -7.12
N PRO A 216 29.35 10.89 -8.03
CA PRO A 216 29.03 9.51 -8.36
C PRO A 216 28.98 8.60 -7.13
N GLY A 217 28.07 7.63 -7.13
CA GLY A 217 27.90 6.67 -6.03
C GLY A 217 26.95 7.14 -4.91
N ARG A 218 26.36 8.33 -5.01
CA ARG A 218 25.27 8.77 -4.13
C ARG A 218 23.98 8.04 -4.50
N TYR A 219 23.31 7.51 -3.48
CA TYR A 219 22.09 6.73 -3.64
C TYR A 219 21.10 7.03 -2.52
N LEU A 220 19.88 6.59 -2.78
CA LEU A 220 18.76 6.55 -1.86
C LEU A 220 18.21 5.12 -1.86
#